data_AF-A0A382J3T9-F1
#
_entry.id   AF-A0A382J3T9-F1
#
_cell.length_a   1.000
_cell.length_b   1.000
_cell.length_c   1.000
_cell.angle_alpha   90.00
_cell.angle_beta   90.00
_cell.angle_gamma   90.00
#
_symmetry.space_group_name_H-M   'P 1'
#
loop_
_entity.id
_entity.type
_entity.pdbx_description
1 polymer ?
#
loop_
_entity_poly.entity_id
_entity_poly.type
_entity_poly.pdbx_seq_one_letter_code
_entity_poly.pdbx_strand_id
1 'polypeptide(L)'
;MLSASELEWQAEFRYRMMQDRTSSVANTETYNEPSTYSLLRSRIFFKLINGPVSMNLQLQDSRILGYSSNNPGLTKEDETIPSFHQVYLHVNNILKRNWSVQLGRFELALGQQRLIAKSNWNNIGRSFEGFLT
;
A
#
# COMPACT_ATOMS: atom_id res chain seq x y z
N MET A 1 15.73 -32.64 3.02
CA MET A 1 14.26 -32.72 2.84
C MET A 1 13.83 -31.47 2.11
N LEU A 2 13.23 -31.61 0.93
CA LEU A 2 12.59 -30.50 0.21
C LEU A 2 11.28 -30.18 0.97
N SER A 3 11.21 -29.03 1.61
CA SER A 3 9.95 -28.55 2.20
C SER A 3 9.05 -28.10 1.05
N ALA A 4 7.81 -28.58 1.01
CA ALA A 4 6.81 -28.02 0.11
C ALA A 4 6.63 -26.52 0.44
N SER A 5 6.62 -25.68 -0.59
CA SER A 5 6.32 -24.26 -0.44
C SER A 5 4.82 -24.05 -0.52
N GLU A 6 4.28 -23.26 0.41
CA GLU A 6 2.87 -22.85 0.40
C GLU A 6 2.77 -21.46 -0.23
N LEU A 7 1.74 -21.26 -1.07
CA LEU A 7 1.40 -19.97 -1.67
C LEU A 7 0.03 -19.54 -1.18
N GLU A 8 0.00 -18.46 -0.41
CA GLU A 8 -1.23 -17.74 -0.08
C GLU A 8 -1.37 -16.53 -1.01
N TRP A 9 -2.60 -16.22 -1.43
CA TRP A 9 -2.89 -15.00 -2.19
C TRP A 9 -4.21 -14.39 -1.75
N GLN A 10 -4.32 -13.07 -1.91
CA GLN A 10 -5.54 -12.30 -1.61
C GLN A 10 -5.65 -11.13 -2.58
N ALA A 11 -6.88 -10.73 -2.92
CA ALA A 11 -7.15 -9.49 -3.63
C ALA A 11 -8.06 -8.58 -2.79
N GLU A 12 -7.86 -7.27 -2.93
CA GLU A 12 -8.68 -6.22 -2.34
C GLU A 12 -9.10 -5.24 -3.44
N PHE A 13 -10.37 -4.85 -3.43
CA PHE A 13 -10.89 -3.77 -4.25
C PHE A 13 -11.67 -2.79 -3.38
N ARG A 14 -11.34 -1.51 -3.49
CA ARG A 14 -11.95 -0.43 -2.72
C ARG A 14 -12.33 0.72 -3.63
N TYR A 15 -13.62 1.02 -3.65
CA TYR A 15 -14.15 2.26 -4.21
C TYR A 15 -14.56 3.20 -3.06
N ARG A 16 -14.29 4.50 -3.21
CA ARG A 16 -14.74 5.51 -2.25
C ARG A 16 -15.14 6.78 -2.98
N MET A 17 -16.36 7.25 -2.74
CA MET A 17 -16.78 8.59 -3.13
C MET A 17 -16.48 9.55 -1.98
N MET A 18 -15.78 10.64 -2.28
CA MET A 18 -15.49 11.72 -1.35
C MET A 18 -16.32 12.93 -1.78
N GLN A 19 -16.99 13.55 -0.82
CA GLN A 19 -17.62 14.84 -1.00
C GLN A 19 -16.95 15.78 -0.03
N ASP A 20 -16.22 16.76 -0.54
CA ASP A 20 -15.64 17.78 0.31
C ASP A 20 -16.60 18.98 0.41
N ARG A 21 -16.85 19.40 1.64
CA ARG A 21 -17.54 20.66 1.94
C ARG A 21 -16.46 21.59 2.47
N THR A 22 -15.74 22.25 1.58
CA THR A 22 -14.85 23.33 1.97
C THR A 22 -15.67 24.41 2.68
N SER A 23 -15.51 24.53 4.00
CA SER A 23 -16.11 25.57 4.84
C SER A 23 -15.18 26.76 5.07
N SER A 24 -14.00 26.77 4.47
CA SER A 24 -13.13 27.94 4.37
C SER A 24 -13.47 28.73 3.11
N VAL A 25 -13.98 29.95 3.29
CA VAL A 25 -14.09 30.98 2.25
C VAL A 25 -12.68 31.19 1.66
N ALA A 26 -12.40 30.52 0.54
CA ALA A 26 -11.17 30.71 -0.20
C ALA A 26 -11.28 32.02 -0.95
N ASN A 27 -10.69 33.07 -0.39
CA ASN A 27 -10.21 34.16 -1.21
C ASN A 27 -9.17 33.60 -2.20
N THR A 28 -9.23 34.12 -3.43
CA THR A 28 -8.24 34.06 -4.51
C THR A 28 -8.13 32.76 -5.35
N GLU A 29 -8.84 32.79 -6.49
CA GLU A 29 -8.25 32.62 -7.83
C GLU A 29 -7.38 31.38 -8.09
N THR A 30 -7.73 30.20 -7.58
CA THR A 30 -6.95 28.99 -7.87
C THR A 30 -7.85 27.76 -8.02
N TYR A 31 -8.00 27.32 -9.28
CA TYR A 31 -8.52 26.04 -9.79
C TYR A 31 -9.77 25.41 -9.12
N ASN A 32 -10.80 25.17 -9.94
CA ASN A 32 -12.01 24.43 -9.60
C ASN A 32 -11.71 22.98 -9.17
N GLU A 33 -11.33 22.76 -7.91
CA GLU A 33 -11.30 21.40 -7.37
C GLU A 33 -12.74 20.87 -7.29
N PRO A 34 -13.01 19.67 -7.84
CA PRO A 34 -14.36 19.13 -7.82
C PRO A 34 -14.79 18.88 -6.38
N SER A 35 -15.94 19.45 -6.00
CA SER A 35 -16.57 19.26 -4.68
C SER A 35 -16.91 17.80 -4.38
N THR A 36 -16.81 16.93 -5.38
CA THR A 36 -17.02 15.49 -5.27
C THR A 36 -16.07 14.77 -6.21
N TYR A 37 -15.34 13.78 -5.68
CA TYR A 37 -14.43 12.96 -6.47
C TYR A 37 -14.50 11.49 -6.03
N SER A 38 -14.09 10.60 -6.92
CA SER A 38 -14.15 9.16 -6.70
C SER A 38 -12.75 8.57 -6.67
N LEU A 39 -12.44 7.84 -5.61
CA LEU A 39 -11.19 7.14 -5.39
C LEU A 39 -11.37 5.65 -5.66
N LEU A 40 -10.41 5.07 -6.36
CA LEU A 40 -10.27 3.64 -6.57
C LEU A 40 -8.94 3.17 -5.98
N ARG A 41 -8.96 2.03 -5.30
CA ARG A 41 -7.76 1.26 -4.95
C ARG A 41 -8.01 -0.22 -5.24
N SER A 42 -7.04 -0.87 -5.87
CA SER A 42 -6.96 -2.31 -5.96
C SER A 42 -5.62 -2.79 -5.42
N ARG A 43 -5.61 -3.94 -4.75
CA ARG A 43 -4.39 -4.60 -4.26
C ARG A 43 -4.45 -6.09 -4.54
N ILE A 44 -3.31 -6.65 -4.92
CA ILE A 44 -3.12 -8.11 -4.98
C ILE A 44 -1.94 -8.43 -4.10
N PHE A 45 -2.15 -9.36 -3.18
CA PHE A 45 -1.18 -9.81 -2.19
C PHE A 45 -0.82 -11.27 -2.46
N PHE A 46 0.47 -11.57 -2.34
CA PHE A 46 1.03 -12.91 -2.39
C PHE A 46 1.94 -13.12 -1.19
N LYS A 47 1.87 -14.31 -0.61
CA LYS A 47 2.77 -14.76 0.44
C LYS A 47 3.26 -16.16 0.13
N LEU A 48 4.54 -16.28 -0.18
CA LEU A 48 5.22 -17.58 -0.28
C LEU A 48 5.78 -17.95 1.09
N ILE A 49 5.58 -19.19 1.50
CA ILE A 49 6.07 -19.74 2.76
C ILE A 49 6.92 -20.96 2.44
N ASN A 50 8.15 -20.98 2.95
CA ASN A 50 9.04 -22.11 2.85
C ASN A 50 9.80 -22.30 4.18
N GLY A 51 9.24 -23.17 5.04
CA GLY A 51 9.78 -23.42 6.37
C GLY A 51 9.84 -22.14 7.21
N PRO A 52 11.02 -21.73 7.73
CA PRO A 52 11.17 -20.52 8.54
C PRO A 52 11.13 -19.22 7.74
N VAL A 53 11.21 -19.29 6.41
CA VAL A 53 11.28 -18.11 5.54
C VAL A 53 9.93 -17.89 4.87
N SER A 54 9.51 -16.62 4.82
CA SER A 54 8.38 -16.19 4.01
C SER A 54 8.71 -14.94 3.20
N MET A 55 8.13 -14.84 2.01
CA MET A 55 8.23 -13.67 1.14
C MET A 55 6.83 -13.11 0.94
N ASN A 56 6.68 -11.80 1.14
CA ASN A 56 5.42 -11.09 0.99
C ASN A 56 5.55 -10.06 -0.12
N LEU A 57 4.59 -10.06 -1.03
CA LEU A 57 4.50 -9.15 -2.16
C LEU A 57 3.08 -8.56 -2.21
N GLN A 58 2.97 -7.25 -2.32
CA GLN A 58 1.69 -6.57 -2.50
C GLN A 58 1.82 -5.54 -3.62
N LEU A 59 1.15 -5.81 -4.74
CA LEU A 59 0.98 -4.85 -5.81
C LEU A 59 -0.26 -4.00 -5.51
N GLN A 60 -0.15 -2.68 -5.68
CA GLN A 60 -1.24 -1.74 -5.48
C GLN A 60 -1.39 -0.84 -6.70
N ASP A 61 -2.63 -0.60 -7.08
CA ASP A 61 -3.01 0.46 -8.00
C ASP A 61 -4.05 1.37 -7.32
N SER A 62 -3.83 2.69 -7.34
CA SER A 62 -4.63 3.68 -6.62
C SER A 62 -4.81 4.94 -7.46
N ARG A 63 -6.06 5.33 -7.73
CA ARG A 63 -6.39 6.41 -8.69
C ARG A 63 -7.58 7.27 -8.24
N ILE A 64 -7.62 8.52 -8.70
CA ILE A 64 -8.82 9.38 -8.68
C ILE A 64 -9.53 9.21 -10.04
N LEU A 65 -10.71 8.62 -10.08
CA LEU A 65 -11.43 8.40 -11.33
C LEU A 65 -11.78 9.74 -12.01
N GLY A 66 -11.55 9.82 -13.33
CA GLY A 66 -11.84 11.01 -14.12
C GLY A 66 -10.82 12.14 -13.99
N TYR A 67 -9.74 11.96 -13.22
CA TYR A 67 -8.68 12.96 -13.10
C TYR A 67 -7.81 13.02 -14.36
N SER A 68 -7.32 14.21 -14.73
CA SER A 68 -6.66 14.45 -16.01
C SER A 68 -5.35 13.67 -16.20
N SER A 69 -4.66 13.30 -15.11
CA SER A 69 -3.47 12.43 -15.14
C SER A 69 -3.80 10.94 -15.30
N ASN A 70 -5.07 10.52 -15.25
CA ASN A 70 -5.51 9.15 -15.52
C ASN A 70 -5.98 8.98 -16.97
N ASN A 71 -5.14 9.38 -17.94
CA ASN A 71 -5.48 9.35 -19.37
C ASN A 71 -4.73 8.24 -20.12
N PRO A 72 -5.43 7.25 -20.71
CA PRO A 72 -4.79 6.13 -21.41
C PRO A 72 -4.11 6.51 -22.74
N GLY A 73 -4.24 7.76 -23.22
CA GLY A 73 -3.75 8.22 -24.53
C GLY A 73 -2.66 9.28 -24.49
N LEU A 74 -2.16 9.69 -23.32
CA LEU A 74 -1.10 10.69 -23.19
C LEU A 74 0.12 10.07 -22.50
N THR A 75 1.24 9.98 -23.19
CA THR A 75 2.54 9.59 -22.62
C THR A 75 3.15 10.75 -21.83
N LYS A 76 2.49 11.15 -20.73
CA LYS A 76 3.13 11.92 -19.66
C LYS A 76 3.61 10.93 -18.60
N GLU A 77 4.44 11.36 -17.65
CA GLU A 77 4.68 10.55 -16.45
C GLU A 77 3.30 10.26 -15.81
N ASP A 78 2.83 9.02 -15.92
CA ASP A 78 1.61 8.59 -15.25
C ASP A 78 1.80 8.80 -13.75
N GLU A 79 1.03 9.71 -13.15
CA GLU A 79 1.06 9.92 -11.69
C GLU A 79 0.49 8.71 -10.93
N THR A 80 -0.08 7.72 -11.64
CA THR A 80 -0.82 6.59 -11.11
C THR A 80 -0.37 5.27 -11.72
N ILE A 81 0.93 5.00 -11.67
CA ILE A 81 1.49 3.69 -12.05
C ILE A 81 1.25 2.69 -10.91
N PRO A 82 0.79 1.46 -11.21
CA PRO A 82 0.77 0.37 -10.24
C PRO A 82 2.15 0.21 -9.57
N SER A 83 2.17 0.16 -8.25
CA SER A 83 3.41 0.14 -7.47
C SER A 83 3.39 -0.94 -6.40
N PHE A 84 4.57 -1.38 -5.98
CA PHE A 84 4.68 -2.30 -4.87
C PHE A 84 4.50 -1.59 -3.53
N HIS A 85 3.38 -1.90 -2.87
CA HIS A 85 3.07 -1.40 -1.53
C HIS A 85 3.86 -2.14 -0.44
N GLN A 86 4.06 -3.45 -0.61
CA GLN A 86 4.91 -4.26 0.27
C GLN A 86 5.74 -5.25 -0.54
N VAL A 87 7.02 -5.36 -0.23
CA VAL A 87 7.97 -6.35 -0.77
C VAL A 87 8.97 -6.65 0.34
N TYR A 88 8.78 -7.75 1.06
CA TYR A 88 9.70 -8.07 2.15
C TYR A 88 9.86 -9.57 2.37
N LEU A 89 11.05 -9.93 2.84
CA LEU A 89 11.35 -11.23 3.39
C LEU A 89 11.15 -11.19 4.91
N HIS A 90 10.65 -12.29 5.45
CA HIS A 90 10.49 -12.48 6.88
C HIS A 90 11.00 -13.86 7.26
N VAL A 91 11.96 -13.91 8.17
CA VAL A 91 12.61 -15.13 8.63
C VAL A 91 12.33 -15.29 10.12
N ASN A 92 11.68 -16.39 10.48
CA ASN A 92 11.41 -16.77 11.86
C ASN A 92 12.45 -17.77 12.36
N ASN A 93 12.56 -17.91 13.68
CA ASN A 93 13.35 -18.95 14.34
C ASN A 93 14.83 -18.99 13.94
N ILE A 94 15.46 -17.82 13.77
CA ILE A 94 16.86 -17.71 13.36
C ILE A 94 17.75 -18.41 14.40
N LEU A 95 18.66 -19.26 13.92
CA LEU A 95 19.57 -20.06 14.75
C LEU A 95 18.86 -20.93 15.81
N LYS A 96 17.64 -21.41 15.52
CA LYS A 96 16.78 -22.16 16.46
C LYS A 96 16.42 -21.37 17.74
N ARG A 97 16.58 -20.05 17.72
CA ARG A 97 16.16 -19.14 18.79
C ARG A 97 14.89 -18.44 18.35
N ASN A 98 14.11 -17.92 19.30
CA ASN A 98 12.89 -17.16 19.02
C ASN A 98 13.19 -15.72 18.51
N TRP A 99 14.08 -15.61 17.52
CA TRP A 99 14.44 -14.36 16.86
C TRP A 99 13.84 -14.35 15.47
N SER A 100 13.26 -13.21 15.10
CA SER A 100 12.65 -13.01 13.79
C SER A 100 13.27 -11.77 13.15
N VAL A 101 13.36 -11.78 11.83
CA VAL A 101 13.90 -10.66 11.07
C VAL A 101 13.02 -10.40 9.87
N GLN A 102 12.78 -9.13 9.58
CA GLN A 102 12.09 -8.65 8.40
C GLN A 102 12.98 -7.69 7.61
N LEU A 103 13.08 -7.86 6.30
CA LEU A 103 13.88 -7.02 5.41
C LEU A 103 13.09 -6.67 4.14
N GLY A 104 13.04 -5.39 3.80
CA GLY A 104 12.42 -4.89 2.57
C GLY A 104 11.48 -3.73 2.82
N ARG A 105 10.43 -3.61 2.01
CA ARG A 105 9.35 -2.62 2.13
C ARG A 105 8.12 -3.22 2.81
N PHE A 106 7.69 -2.66 3.94
CA PHE A 106 6.56 -3.17 4.71
C PHE A 106 5.75 -2.09 5.43
N GLU A 107 4.50 -2.40 5.76
CA GLU A 107 3.72 -1.59 6.70
C GLU A 107 4.20 -1.86 8.13
N LEU A 108 4.36 -0.79 8.91
CA LEU A 108 4.79 -0.86 10.30
C LEU A 108 3.77 -0.11 11.16
N ALA A 109 3.31 -0.76 12.24
CA ALA A 109 2.49 -0.12 13.26
C ALA A 109 3.18 -0.27 14.62
N LEU A 110 3.49 0.85 15.28
CA LEU A 110 4.22 0.87 16.55
C LEU A 110 3.44 1.56 17.65
N GLY A 111 3.65 1.09 18.89
CA GLY A 111 3.09 1.71 20.09
C GLY A 111 1.56 1.78 20.06
N GLN A 112 0.89 0.69 19.68
CA GLN A 112 -0.58 0.67 19.50
C GLN A 112 -1.07 1.76 18.53
N GLN A 113 -0.29 2.04 17.48
CA GLN A 113 -0.55 3.09 16.49
C GLN A 113 -0.36 4.53 17.00
N ARG A 114 0.20 4.74 18.20
CA ARG A 114 0.50 6.08 18.73
C ARG A 114 1.86 6.62 18.27
N LEU A 115 2.80 5.74 17.95
CA LEU A 115 4.11 6.12 17.41
C LEU A 115 4.10 6.07 15.88
N ILE A 116 3.61 4.97 15.32
CA ILE A 116 3.41 4.82 13.87
C ILE A 116 2.05 4.15 13.65
N ALA A 117 1.13 4.90 13.03
CA ALA A 117 -0.21 4.40 12.72
C ALA A 117 -0.28 3.72 11.35
N LYS A 118 -1.20 2.77 11.21
CA LYS A 118 -1.52 2.19 9.90
C LYS A 118 -2.29 3.23 9.09
N SER A 119 -1.66 3.81 8.08
CA SER A 119 -2.29 4.82 7.21
C SER A 119 -3.19 4.18 6.14
N ASN A 120 -4.19 3.39 6.53
CA ASN A 120 -5.06 2.69 5.56
C ASN A 120 -6.25 3.56 5.09
N TRP A 121 -6.49 4.70 5.75
CA TRP A 121 -7.55 5.62 5.34
C TRP A 121 -7.25 6.31 4.01
N ASN A 122 -5.98 6.61 3.72
CA ASN A 122 -5.57 7.24 2.47
C ASN A 122 -5.78 6.31 1.27
N ASN A 123 -5.82 6.87 0.05
CA ASN A 123 -5.93 6.05 -1.16
C ASN A 123 -4.66 5.25 -1.45
N ILE A 124 -3.52 5.77 -0.99
CA ILE A 124 -2.23 5.08 -0.96
C ILE A 124 -1.84 4.96 0.50
N GLY A 125 -1.58 3.73 0.96
CA GLY A 125 -1.14 3.49 2.33
C GLY A 125 0.30 3.92 2.56
N ARG A 126 0.74 3.98 3.82
CA ARG A 126 2.16 4.22 4.16
C ARG A 126 2.91 2.92 4.33
N SER A 127 4.05 2.79 3.65
CA SER A 127 5.01 1.71 3.80
C SER A 127 6.40 2.28 4.10
N PHE A 128 7.25 1.49 4.74
CA PHE A 128 8.63 1.85 5.07
C PHE A 128 9.58 0.83 4.48
N GLU A 129 10.77 1.27 4.08
CA GLU A 129 11.87 0.41 3.69
C GLU A 129 12.83 0.26 4.86
N GLY A 130 13.31 -0.96 5.10
CA GLY A 130 14.34 -1.18 6.10
C GLY A 130 14.44 -2.61 6.57
N PHE A 131 14.99 -2.72 7.77
CA PHE A 131 15.27 -3.96 8.48
C PHE A 131 14.67 -3.87 9.89
N LEU A 132 13.96 -4.92 10.31
CA LEU A 132 13.31 -5.04 11.61
C LEU A 132 13.68 -6.39 12.25
N THR A 133 13.93 -6.38 13.56
CA THR A 133 14.32 -7.53 14.38
C THR A 133 13.43 -7.66 15.60
#